data_AF-A0A2W7LEQ9-F1
#
_entry.id   AF-A0A2W7LEQ9-F1
#
_cell.length_a   1.000
_cell.length_b   1.000
_cell.length_c   1.000
_cell.angle_alpha   90.00
_cell.angle_beta   90.00
_cell.angle_gamma   90.00
#
_symmetry.space_group_name_H-M   'P 1'
#
loop_
_entity.id
_entity.type
_entity.pdbx_description
1 polymer ?
#
loop_
_entity_poly.entity_id
_entity_poly.type
_entity_poly.pdbx_seq_one_letter_code
_entity_poly.pdbx_strand_id
1 'polypeptide(L)'
;MIRDILKMGDERLLRIAPPVPEHMIGSPELAQLIDDMFETMAHVGGVGLAAPQIGIDLQLVIFGFERSERYPDAEPVPRTILLNPVITPLATEVEDGWEGCLSVPGLRGVVPRYKHISYSGIDPQGNPINRFADGFHARVVQHECDHLIGRLYPSRIQDFSKFGYTDVLFPGLDVADD
;
A
#
# COMPACT_ATOMS: atom_id res chain seq x y z
N MET A 1 4.04 8.03 -16.68
CA MET A 1 2.69 8.00 -17.26
C MET A 1 1.73 7.41 -16.24
N ILE A 2 0.57 8.03 -16.02
CA ILE A 2 -0.52 7.46 -15.21
C ILE A 2 -0.94 6.09 -15.79
N ARG A 3 -1.03 5.08 -14.93
CA ARG A 3 -1.44 3.71 -15.25
C ARG A 3 -2.83 3.42 -14.67
N ASP A 4 -3.56 2.52 -15.33
CA ASP A 4 -4.84 2.03 -14.80
C ASP A 4 -4.62 1.23 -13.51
N ILE A 5 -5.40 1.53 -12.48
CA ILE A 5 -5.41 0.77 -11.23
C ILE A 5 -6.42 -0.36 -11.33
N LEU A 6 -5.95 -1.60 -11.17
CA LEU A 6 -6.77 -2.79 -11.16
C LEU A 6 -7.72 -2.75 -9.97
N LYS A 7 -8.99 -3.11 -10.22
CA LYS A 7 -10.04 -3.16 -9.20
C LYS A 7 -10.23 -4.60 -8.71
N MET A 8 -10.66 -4.74 -7.45
CA MET A 8 -10.93 -6.03 -6.80
C MET A 8 -11.86 -6.88 -7.66
N GLY A 9 -11.44 -8.11 -7.93
CA GLY A 9 -12.05 -8.99 -8.93
C GLY A 9 -11.09 -9.34 -10.07
N ASP A 10 -10.08 -8.50 -10.34
CA ASP A 10 -9.00 -8.83 -11.26
C ASP A 10 -8.05 -9.88 -10.66
N GLU A 11 -7.84 -11.00 -11.37
CA GLU A 11 -7.00 -12.11 -10.90
C GLU A 11 -5.53 -11.74 -10.67
N ARG A 12 -5.04 -10.67 -11.30
CA ARG A 12 -3.66 -10.20 -11.13
C ARG A 12 -3.41 -9.72 -9.71
N LEU A 13 -4.44 -9.21 -9.02
CA LEU A 13 -4.36 -8.79 -7.62
C LEU A 13 -4.29 -9.95 -6.62
N LEU A 14 -4.42 -11.20 -7.09
CA LEU A 14 -4.40 -12.40 -6.26
C LEU A 14 -3.09 -13.21 -6.40
N ARG A 15 -2.16 -12.75 -7.25
CA ARG A 15 -0.88 -13.42 -7.49
C ARG A 15 0.09 -13.11 -6.36
N ILE A 16 1.01 -14.05 -6.12
CA ILE A 16 2.18 -13.79 -5.28
C ILE A 16 3.26 -13.23 -6.20
N ALA A 17 3.59 -11.96 -5.99
CA ALA A 17 4.54 -11.25 -6.82
C ALA A 17 5.95 -11.85 -6.66
N PRO A 18 6.68 -12.12 -7.75
CA PRO A 18 8.07 -12.51 -7.68
C PRO A 18 8.95 -11.33 -7.22
N PRO A 19 10.12 -11.59 -6.62
CA PRO A 19 11.10 -10.55 -6.31
C PRO A 19 11.50 -9.75 -7.55
N VAL A 20 11.78 -8.46 -7.35
CA VAL A 20 12.47 -7.62 -8.35
C VAL A 20 13.84 -8.24 -8.63
N PRO A 21 14.13 -8.61 -9.89
CA PRO A 21 15.37 -9.30 -10.23
C PRO A 21 16.57 -8.35 -10.20
N GLU A 22 17.75 -8.88 -9.89
CA GLU A 22 18.98 -8.08 -9.72
C GLU A 22 19.31 -7.20 -10.94
N HIS A 23 19.05 -7.68 -12.16
CA HIS A 23 19.34 -6.94 -13.39
C HIS A 23 18.48 -5.68 -13.56
N MET A 24 17.34 -5.57 -12.85
CA MET A 24 16.50 -4.37 -12.86
C MET A 24 16.96 -3.32 -11.84
N ILE A 25 17.76 -3.70 -10.85
CA ILE A 25 18.22 -2.76 -9.81
C ILE A 25 19.17 -1.73 -10.45
N GLY A 26 18.88 -0.44 -10.24
CA GLY A 26 19.59 0.67 -10.89
C GLY A 26 19.30 0.84 -12.39
N SER A 27 18.37 0.07 -12.96
CA SER A 27 18.05 0.12 -14.39
C SER A 27 17.12 1.30 -14.75
N PRO A 28 17.20 1.84 -15.98
CA PRO A 28 16.24 2.82 -16.49
C PRO A 28 14.80 2.31 -16.50
N GLU A 29 14.60 1.01 -16.73
CA GLU A 29 13.28 0.38 -16.77
C GLU A 29 12.62 0.40 -15.39
N LEU A 30 13.37 0.10 -14.32
CA LEU A 30 12.88 0.20 -12.96
C LEU A 30 12.59 1.65 -12.56
N ALA A 31 13.45 2.59 -12.96
CA ALA A 31 13.23 4.01 -12.69
C ALA A 31 11.93 4.51 -13.35
N GLN A 32 11.70 4.16 -14.62
CA GLN A 32 10.47 4.53 -15.32
C GLN A 32 9.21 3.91 -14.68
N LEU A 33 9.28 2.65 -14.24
CA LEU A 33 8.18 2.01 -13.52
C LEU A 33 7.86 2.74 -12.20
N ILE A 34 8.88 3.11 -11.44
CA ILE A 34 8.72 3.85 -10.18
C ILE A 34 8.07 5.22 -10.45
N ASP A 35 8.50 5.93 -11.49
CA ASP A 35 7.92 7.22 -11.89
C ASP A 35 6.44 7.05 -12.26
N ASP A 36 6.09 6.04 -13.06
CA ASP A 36 4.71 5.70 -13.39
C ASP A 36 3.86 5.40 -12.15
N MET A 37 4.42 4.67 -11.18
CA MET A 37 3.74 4.36 -9.92
C MET A 37 3.49 5.63 -9.10
N PHE A 38 4.47 6.53 -8.96
CA PHE A 38 4.28 7.78 -8.23
C PHE A 38 3.29 8.72 -8.91
N GLU A 39 3.35 8.84 -10.23
CA GLU A 39 2.40 9.64 -11.00
C GLU A 39 0.97 9.11 -10.82
N THR A 40 0.81 7.78 -10.91
CA THR A 40 -0.48 7.10 -10.70
C THR A 40 -1.00 7.30 -9.27
N MET A 41 -0.15 7.08 -8.26
CA MET A 41 -0.53 7.23 -6.84
C MET A 41 -0.94 8.67 -6.52
N ALA A 42 -0.18 9.66 -7.04
CA ALA A 42 -0.47 11.07 -6.82
C ALA A 42 -1.77 11.50 -7.52
N HIS A 43 -2.05 10.99 -8.72
CA HIS A 43 -3.26 11.33 -9.48
C HIS A 43 -4.55 11.00 -8.72
N VAL A 44 -4.55 9.90 -7.96
CA VAL A 44 -5.73 9.40 -7.20
C VAL A 44 -5.65 9.71 -5.69
N GLY A 45 -4.72 10.58 -5.26
CA GLY A 45 -4.56 10.97 -3.85
C GLY A 45 -4.18 9.80 -2.92
N GLY A 46 -3.49 8.79 -3.43
CA GLY A 46 -3.04 7.61 -2.68
C GLY A 46 -1.94 7.91 -1.65
N VAL A 47 -1.87 7.08 -0.61
CA VAL A 47 -0.79 7.12 0.41
C VAL A 47 0.25 6.01 0.22
N GLY A 48 -0.07 5.05 -0.63
CA GLY A 48 0.75 3.90 -1.01
C GLY A 48 0.20 3.28 -2.30
N LEU A 49 1.08 2.58 -3.02
CA LEU A 49 0.75 1.83 -4.22
C LEU A 49 1.73 0.66 -4.39
N ALA A 50 1.20 -0.54 -4.63
CA ALA A 50 1.96 -1.72 -4.98
C ALA A 50 1.96 -1.96 -6.50
N ALA A 51 3.08 -2.44 -7.06
CA ALA A 51 3.20 -2.73 -8.49
C ALA A 51 2.10 -3.66 -9.04
N PRO A 52 1.62 -4.69 -8.31
CA PRO A 52 0.49 -5.52 -8.76
C PRO A 52 -0.80 -4.74 -9.02
N GLN A 53 -1.00 -3.61 -8.33
CA GLN A 53 -2.19 -2.77 -8.53
C GLN A 53 -2.22 -2.08 -9.88
N ILE A 54 -1.08 -1.91 -10.56
CA ILE A 54 -1.00 -1.43 -11.94
C ILE A 54 -0.70 -2.57 -12.94
N GLY A 55 -0.93 -3.82 -12.51
CA GLY A 55 -0.76 -5.01 -13.33
C GLY A 55 0.70 -5.46 -13.52
N ILE A 56 1.63 -4.97 -12.72
CA ILE A 56 3.05 -5.35 -12.76
C ILE A 56 3.35 -6.36 -11.65
N ASP A 57 3.67 -7.58 -12.04
CA ASP A 57 3.87 -8.72 -11.13
C ASP A 57 5.30 -8.70 -10.54
N LEU A 58 5.58 -7.75 -9.64
CA LEU A 58 6.87 -7.56 -8.97
C LEU A 58 6.69 -7.14 -7.50
N GLN A 59 7.61 -7.57 -6.63
CA GLN A 59 7.69 -7.13 -5.23
C GLN A 59 8.24 -5.70 -5.12
N LEU A 60 7.46 -4.73 -5.55
CA LEU A 60 7.77 -3.31 -5.49
C LEU A 60 6.56 -2.56 -4.92
N VAL A 61 6.81 -1.77 -3.87
CA VAL A 61 5.83 -0.86 -3.29
C VAL A 61 6.42 0.54 -3.16
N ILE A 62 5.56 1.54 -3.33
CA ILE A 62 5.85 2.93 -2.97
C ILE A 62 4.85 3.37 -1.91
N PHE A 63 5.29 4.23 -1.01
CA PHE A 63 4.40 4.85 -0.02
C PHE A 63 4.99 6.14 0.53
N GLY A 64 4.14 6.91 1.19
CA GLY A 64 4.53 8.12 1.91
C GLY A 64 3.82 9.37 1.39
N PHE A 65 3.60 10.30 2.32
CA PHE A 65 2.87 11.54 2.13
C PHE A 65 3.19 12.50 3.28
N GLU A 66 3.08 13.80 3.03
CA GLU A 66 3.17 14.82 4.07
C GLU A 66 1.79 15.13 4.69
N ARG A 67 0.75 15.12 3.86
CA ARG A 67 -0.66 15.27 4.24
C ARG A 67 -1.51 14.41 3.31
N SER A 68 -2.62 13.88 3.82
CA SER A 68 -3.54 13.04 3.04
C SER A 68 -4.97 13.52 3.19
N GLU A 69 -5.65 13.79 2.09
CA GLU A 69 -7.09 14.08 2.10
C GLU A 69 -7.91 12.82 2.42
N ARG A 70 -7.42 11.65 2.01
CA ARG A 70 -8.04 10.35 2.29
C ARG A 70 -7.91 9.91 3.74
N TYR A 71 -6.90 10.43 4.43
CA TYR A 71 -6.60 10.19 5.85
C TYR A 71 -6.17 11.50 6.54
N PRO A 72 -7.12 12.43 6.83
CA PRO A 72 -6.80 13.76 7.35
C PRO A 72 -6.07 13.76 8.70
N ASP A 73 -6.35 12.75 9.53
CA ASP A 73 -5.78 12.61 10.87
C ASP A 73 -4.51 11.74 10.89
N ALA A 74 -4.02 11.28 9.72
CA ALA A 74 -2.83 10.44 9.66
C ALA A 74 -1.55 11.27 9.77
N GLU A 75 -0.64 10.81 10.63
CA GLU A 75 0.71 11.35 10.71
C GLU A 75 1.48 11.17 9.39
N PRO A 76 2.39 12.10 9.04
CA PRO A 76 3.22 11.99 7.84
C PRO A 76 4.00 10.68 7.79
N VAL A 77 4.05 10.07 6.60
CA VAL A 77 4.83 8.87 6.33
C VAL A 77 5.96 9.22 5.36
N PRO A 78 7.22 8.91 5.66
CA PRO A 78 8.34 9.27 4.79
C PRO A 78 8.21 8.57 3.43
N ARG A 79 8.36 9.36 2.35
CA ARG A 79 8.37 8.82 0.99
C ARG A 79 9.43 7.73 0.86
N THR A 80 9.01 6.54 0.48
CA THR A 80 9.84 5.34 0.44
C THR A 80 9.50 4.52 -0.79
N ILE A 81 10.54 4.00 -1.44
CA ILE A 81 10.45 2.98 -2.48
C ILE A 81 11.08 1.73 -1.88
N LEU A 82 10.33 0.65 -1.82
CA LEU A 82 10.75 -0.56 -1.12
C LEU A 82 10.57 -1.76 -2.05
N LEU A 83 11.69 -2.42 -2.35
CA LEU A 83 11.74 -3.62 -3.15
C LEU A 83 11.97 -4.83 -2.25
N ASN A 84 11.38 -5.96 -2.64
CA ASN A 84 11.55 -7.27 -2.00
C ASN A 84 11.36 -7.22 -0.47
N PRO A 85 10.24 -6.64 0.02
CA PRO A 85 10.08 -6.36 1.43
C PRO A 85 9.92 -7.61 2.28
N VAL A 86 10.43 -7.55 3.50
CA VAL A 86 10.13 -8.50 4.58
C VAL A 86 9.62 -7.71 5.77
N ILE A 87 8.46 -8.09 6.31
CA ILE A 87 7.90 -7.51 7.53
C ILE A 87 8.04 -8.51 8.67
N THR A 88 8.53 -8.02 9.81
CA THR A 88 8.58 -8.78 11.07
C THR A 88 7.82 -8.02 12.16
N PRO A 89 6.71 -8.57 12.68
CA PRO A 89 6.06 -8.02 13.86
C PRO A 89 7.01 -8.03 15.06
N LEU A 90 7.11 -6.91 15.77
CA LEU A 90 7.97 -6.78 16.96
C LEU A 90 7.25 -7.13 18.26
N ALA A 91 5.93 -7.10 18.23
CA ALA A 91 5.05 -7.44 19.34
C ALA A 91 3.77 -8.09 18.80
N THR A 92 3.01 -8.72 19.69
CA THR A 92 1.68 -9.28 19.37
C THR A 92 0.57 -8.24 19.43
N GLU A 93 0.86 -7.01 19.90
CA GLU A 93 -0.10 -5.92 19.95
C GLU A 93 -0.59 -5.56 18.54
N VAL A 94 -1.91 -5.55 18.39
CA VAL A 94 -2.58 -5.13 17.17
C VAL A 94 -3.43 -3.89 17.44
N GLU A 95 -3.57 -3.06 16.41
CA GLU A 95 -4.38 -1.86 16.42
C GLU A 95 -5.41 -1.92 15.30
N ASP A 96 -6.67 -1.69 15.66
CA ASP A 96 -7.76 -1.48 14.72
C ASP A 96 -7.64 -0.11 14.06
N GLY A 97 -7.88 -0.03 12.76
CA GLY A 97 -7.91 1.24 12.05
C GLY A 97 -8.63 1.10 10.73
N TRP A 98 -9.21 2.21 10.27
CA TRP A 98 -9.91 2.28 9.00
C TRP A 98 -8.91 2.22 7.84
N GLU A 99 -9.10 1.26 6.94
CA GLU A 99 -8.36 1.14 5.69
C GLU A 99 -9.32 1.31 4.51
N GLY A 100 -8.81 1.97 3.47
CA GLY A 100 -9.33 1.92 2.11
C GLY A 100 -8.23 1.48 1.15
N CYS A 101 -8.59 1.18 -0.08
CA CYS A 101 -7.63 0.75 -1.10
C CYS A 101 -8.00 1.37 -2.44
N LEU A 102 -7.00 1.74 -3.24
CA LEU A 102 -7.22 2.23 -4.61
C LEU A 102 -7.85 1.15 -5.50
N SER A 103 -7.56 -0.12 -5.22
CA SER A 103 -8.18 -1.28 -5.89
C SER A 103 -9.56 -1.64 -5.34
N VAL A 104 -10.06 -0.98 -4.29
CA VAL A 104 -11.39 -1.20 -3.72
C VAL A 104 -12.08 0.17 -3.54
N PRO A 105 -12.41 0.85 -4.66
CA PRO A 105 -12.90 2.23 -4.61
C PRO A 105 -14.23 2.34 -3.87
N GLY A 106 -14.47 3.50 -3.27
CA GLY A 106 -15.69 3.81 -2.54
C GLY A 106 -15.85 3.13 -1.18
N LEU A 107 -15.02 2.15 -0.80
CA LEU A 107 -15.19 1.38 0.43
C LEU A 107 -14.13 1.69 1.51
N ARG A 108 -14.52 1.50 2.77
CA ARG A 108 -13.64 1.48 3.94
C ARG A 108 -13.98 0.31 4.85
N GLY A 109 -12.98 -0.23 5.53
CA GLY A 109 -13.16 -1.28 6.53
C GLY A 109 -12.18 -1.16 7.69
N VAL A 110 -12.61 -1.53 8.90
CA VAL A 110 -11.68 -1.64 10.04
C VAL A 110 -10.86 -2.91 9.93
N VAL A 111 -9.54 -2.76 9.97
CA VAL A 111 -8.57 -3.85 9.85
C VAL A 111 -7.61 -3.83 11.03
N PRO A 112 -7.45 -4.93 11.77
CA PRO A 112 -6.41 -5.07 12.77
C PRO A 112 -5.05 -5.25 12.09
N ARG A 113 -4.06 -4.46 12.50
CA ARG A 113 -2.66 -4.54 12.03
C ARG A 113 -1.72 -4.61 13.21
N TYR A 114 -0.55 -5.23 13.04
CA TYR A 114 0.49 -5.15 14.07
C TYR A 114 0.87 -3.69 14.29
N LYS A 115 0.84 -3.26 15.55
CA LYS A 115 1.13 -1.87 15.89
C LYS A 115 2.60 -1.52 15.73
N HIS A 116 3.48 -2.50 15.93
CA HIS A 116 4.93 -2.34 15.86
C HIS A 116 5.54 -3.39 14.94
N ILE A 117 6.22 -2.94 13.89
CA ILE A 117 6.91 -3.79 12.93
C ILE A 117 8.34 -3.31 12.72
N SER A 118 9.23 -4.23 12.35
CA SER A 118 10.37 -3.88 11.50
C SER A 118 10.05 -4.27 10.06
N TYR A 119 10.53 -3.49 9.11
CA TYR A 119 10.54 -3.87 7.71
C TYR A 119 11.92 -3.71 7.12
N SER A 120 12.28 -4.65 6.27
CA SER A 120 13.53 -4.62 5.50
C SER A 120 13.26 -4.86 4.02
N GLY A 121 14.24 -4.51 3.20
CA GLY A 121 14.22 -4.67 1.74
C GLY A 121 15.39 -3.91 1.14
N ILE A 122 15.27 -3.51 -0.12
CA ILE A 122 16.25 -2.66 -0.79
C ILE A 122 15.58 -1.46 -1.46
N ASP A 123 16.34 -0.39 -1.66
CA ASP A 123 15.95 0.74 -2.49
C ASP A 123 16.24 0.46 -3.99
N PRO A 124 15.86 1.36 -4.91
CA PRO A 124 16.08 1.17 -6.35
C PRO A 124 17.55 1.11 -6.78
N GLN A 125 18.48 1.55 -5.92
CA GLN A 125 19.92 1.49 -6.14
C GLN A 125 20.54 0.24 -5.49
N GLY A 126 19.74 -0.60 -4.83
CA GLY A 126 20.19 -1.81 -4.15
C GLY A 126 20.70 -1.58 -2.74
N ASN A 127 20.57 -0.37 -2.18
CA ASN A 127 20.97 -0.12 -0.80
C ASN A 127 19.95 -0.76 0.15
N PRO A 128 20.40 -1.39 1.25
CA PRO A 128 19.51 -2.01 2.21
C PRO A 128 18.66 -0.96 2.94
N ILE A 129 17.37 -1.24 3.04
CA ILE A 129 16.46 -0.54 3.95
C ILE A 129 16.21 -1.48 5.14
N ASN A 130 16.36 -0.95 6.36
CA ASN A 130 15.93 -1.62 7.59
C ASN A 130 15.42 -0.56 8.56
N ARG A 131 14.11 -0.58 8.82
CA ARG A 131 13.43 0.47 9.59
C ARG A 131 12.44 -0.14 10.56
N PHE A 132 12.19 0.62 11.63
CA PHE A 132 11.09 0.40 12.54
C PHE A 132 9.93 1.31 12.14
N ALA A 133 8.72 0.77 12.22
CA ALA A 133 7.51 1.54 12.02
C ALA A 133 6.46 1.16 13.06
N ASP A 134 5.67 2.15 13.43
CA ASP A 134 4.52 1.99 14.30
C ASP A 134 3.30 2.78 13.79
N GLY A 135 2.14 2.52 14.41
CA GLY A 135 0.89 3.21 14.12
C GLY A 135 0.54 3.22 12.62
N PHE A 136 0.27 4.40 12.08
CA PHE A 136 -0.14 4.55 10.69
C PHE A 136 0.95 4.16 9.68
N HIS A 137 2.22 4.44 9.96
CA HIS A 137 3.33 4.02 9.10
C HIS A 137 3.40 2.47 9.02
N ALA A 138 3.28 1.78 10.17
CA ALA A 138 3.23 0.33 10.18
C ALA A 138 2.02 -0.22 9.41
N ARG A 139 0.86 0.43 9.51
CA ARG A 139 -0.35 0.07 8.78
C ARG A 139 -0.16 0.16 7.27
N VAL A 140 0.36 1.28 6.77
CA VAL A 140 0.59 1.48 5.32
C VAL A 140 1.55 0.42 4.79
N VAL A 141 2.68 0.17 5.45
CA VAL A 141 3.67 -0.84 5.01
C VAL A 141 3.04 -2.24 4.96
N GLN A 142 2.27 -2.63 5.98
CA GLN A 142 1.56 -3.90 5.99
C GLN A 142 0.49 -4.00 4.89
N HIS A 143 -0.22 -2.91 4.60
CA HIS A 143 -1.21 -2.85 3.53
C HIS A 143 -0.56 -3.02 2.15
N GLU A 144 0.50 -2.27 1.87
CA GLU A 144 1.18 -2.34 0.57
C GLU A 144 1.83 -3.71 0.35
N CYS A 145 2.40 -4.30 1.41
CA CYS A 145 3.03 -5.63 1.30
C CYS A 145 2.00 -6.77 1.17
N ASP A 146 0.74 -6.57 1.58
CA ASP A 146 -0.32 -7.57 1.34
C ASP A 146 -0.60 -7.74 -0.16
N HIS A 147 -0.55 -6.67 -0.95
CA HIS A 147 -0.73 -6.75 -2.41
C HIS A 147 0.32 -7.63 -3.07
N LEU A 148 1.53 -7.70 -2.50
CA LEU A 148 2.62 -8.54 -3.02
C LEU A 148 2.39 -10.04 -2.79
N ILE A 149 1.51 -10.40 -1.86
CA ILE A 149 1.11 -11.78 -1.59
C ILE A 149 -0.34 -12.05 -2.01
N GLY A 150 -0.88 -11.22 -2.89
CA GLY A 150 -2.21 -11.41 -3.48
C GLY A 150 -3.36 -11.19 -2.49
N ARG A 151 -3.15 -10.36 -1.46
CA ARG A 151 -4.12 -10.15 -0.39
C ARG A 151 -4.64 -8.72 -0.38
N LEU A 152 -5.96 -8.57 -0.31
CA LEU A 152 -6.62 -7.28 -0.16
C LEU A 152 -7.19 -7.14 1.26
N TYR A 153 -7.32 -5.89 1.73
CA TYR A 153 -7.78 -5.59 3.09
C TYR A 153 -9.14 -6.20 3.46
N PRO A 154 -10.14 -6.40 2.55
CA PRO A 154 -11.40 -7.02 2.94
C PRO A 154 -11.22 -8.44 3.49
N SER A 155 -10.17 -9.15 3.06
CA SER A 155 -9.83 -10.50 3.58
C SER A 155 -9.20 -10.51 4.97
N ARG A 156 -8.93 -9.33 5.55
CA ARG A 156 -8.40 -9.13 6.90
C ARG A 156 -9.42 -8.54 7.87
N ILE A 157 -10.60 -8.14 7.38
CA ILE A 157 -11.69 -7.61 8.21
C ILE A 157 -12.19 -8.73 9.15
N GLN A 158 -12.29 -8.42 10.44
CA GLN A 158 -12.82 -9.35 11.45
C GLN A 158 -14.25 -9.02 11.85
N ASP A 159 -14.67 -7.76 11.70
CA ASP A 159 -16.01 -7.27 12.02
C ASP A 159 -16.62 -6.56 10.80
N PHE A 160 -17.48 -7.27 10.09
CA PHE A 160 -18.15 -6.76 8.88
C PHE A 160 -19.19 -5.67 9.16
N SER A 161 -19.57 -5.42 10.42
CA SER A 161 -20.40 -4.25 10.74
C SER A 161 -19.65 -2.93 10.52
N LYS A 162 -18.31 -2.98 10.48
CA LYS A 162 -17.40 -1.86 10.21
C LYS A 162 -16.82 -1.94 8.80
N PHE A 163 -17.59 -2.43 7.83
CA PHE A 163 -17.24 -2.45 6.41
C PHE A 163 -18.38 -1.87 5.60
N GLY A 164 -18.10 -0.83 4.80
CA GLY A 164 -19.15 -0.13 4.07
C GLY A 164 -18.63 0.97 3.17
N TYR A 165 -19.56 1.67 2.52
CA TYR A 165 -19.25 2.79 1.64
C TYR A 165 -18.75 4.00 2.43
N THR A 166 -17.78 4.71 1.84
CA THR A 166 -17.05 5.81 2.47
C THR A 166 -17.97 6.98 2.76
N ASP A 167 -18.87 7.31 1.84
CA ASP A 167 -19.88 8.38 1.96
C ASP A 167 -20.87 8.14 3.12
N VAL A 168 -21.21 6.87 3.40
CA VAL A 168 -22.07 6.49 4.53
C VAL A 168 -21.31 6.49 5.85
N LEU A 169 -20.08 5.96 5.87
CA LEU A 169 -19.27 5.84 7.09
C LEU A 169 -18.63 7.16 7.53
N PHE A 170 -18.27 8.01 6.57
CA PHE A 170 -17.60 9.29 6.75
C PHE A 170 -18.25 10.39 5.88
N PRO A 171 -19.46 10.84 6.23
CA PRO A 171 -20.14 11.88 5.46
C PRO A 171 -19.27 13.14 5.33
N GLY A 172 -19.06 13.60 4.10
CA GLY A 172 -18.21 14.76 3.78
C GLY A 172 -16.75 14.43 3.48
N LEU A 173 -16.34 13.16 3.59
CA LEU A 173 -15.09 12.65 3.04
C LEU A 173 -15.32 12.18 1.59
N ASP A 174 -15.75 13.11 0.72
CA ASP A 174 -15.88 12.84 -0.73
C ASP A 174 -14.48 12.73 -1.33
N VAL A 175 -13.92 11.53 -1.29
CA VAL A 175 -12.80 11.19 -2.17
C VAL A 175 -13.45 10.90 -3.51
N ALA A 176 -13.26 11.80 -4.48
CA ALA A 176 -13.89 11.72 -5.79
C ALA A 176 -13.89 10.30 -6.35
N ASP A 177 -15.02 9.90 -6.92
CA ASP A 177 -15.19 8.64 -7.65
C ASP A 177 -14.25 8.63 -8.86
N ASP A 178 -13.05 8.06 -8.70
CA ASP A 178 -12.13 7.68 -9.80
C ASP A 178 -12.22 6.16 -10.12
#